data_AF-A0A4V2XZ30-F1
#
_entry.id   AF-A0A4V2XZ30-F1
#
_cell.length_a   1.000
_cell.length_b   1.000
_cell.length_c   1.000
_cell.angle_alpha   90.00
_cell.angle_beta   90.00
_cell.angle_gamma   90.00
#
_symmetry.space_group_name_H-M   'P 1'
#
loop_
_entity.id
_entity.type
_entity.pdbx_description
1 polymer ?
#
loop_
_entity_poly.entity_id
_entity_poly.type
_entity_poly.pdbx_seq_one_letter_code
_entity_poly.pdbx_strand_id
1 'polypeptide(L)'
;MFACTGCRLAKITSLRVEDVDVAKRAAVVIGKGNKQRTVKFDAKCALAVDRYLRKRSEHKAADLPALWIGVRRRTPMTPSGIRQVIERRAAAALAVPPARPCGSLAGRR
;
A
#
# COMPACT_ATOMS: atom_id res chain seq x y z
N MET A 1 -3.25 -6.29 3.18
CA MET A 1 -3.66 -6.56 1.80
C MET A 1 -2.67 -7.49 1.10
N PHE A 2 -1.41 -7.07 0.86
CA PHE A 2 -0.36 -7.92 0.22
C PHE A 2 -0.24 -9.33 0.83
N ALA A 3 -0.15 -9.42 2.17
CA ALA A 3 -0.04 -10.70 2.86
C ALA A 3 -1.31 -11.58 2.78
N CYS A 4 -2.50 -10.99 2.58
CA CYS A 4 -3.76 -11.75 2.54
C CYS A 4 -4.12 -12.20 1.12
N THR A 5 -3.72 -11.44 0.09
CA THR A 5 -4.13 -11.69 -1.30
C THR A 5 -3.04 -12.33 -2.15
N GLY A 6 -1.79 -12.38 -1.67
CA GLY A 6 -0.64 -12.89 -2.42
C GLY A 6 -0.32 -12.10 -3.70
N CYS A 7 -0.98 -10.95 -3.91
CA CYS A 7 -0.82 -10.17 -5.13
C CYS A 7 0.51 -9.42 -5.16
N ARG A 8 1.09 -9.25 -6.35
CA ARG A 8 2.35 -8.50 -6.52
C ARG A 8 2.21 -7.08 -5.99
N LEU A 9 3.22 -6.61 -5.25
CA LEU A 9 3.20 -5.29 -4.59
C LEU A 9 2.85 -4.15 -5.56
N ALA A 10 3.44 -4.18 -6.76
CA ALA A 10 3.22 -3.17 -7.81
C ALA A 10 1.76 -3.06 -8.28
N LYS A 11 0.96 -4.12 -8.14
CA LYS A 11 -0.46 -4.09 -8.49
C LYS A 11 -1.32 -3.53 -7.36
N ILE A 12 -0.95 -3.83 -6.13
CA ILE A 12 -1.61 -3.30 -4.94
C ILE A 12 -1.36 -1.79 -4.81
N THR A 13 -0.16 -1.31 -5.14
CA THR A 13 0.19 0.11 -5.08
C THR A 13 -0.64 0.98 -6.02
N SER A 14 -1.05 0.42 -7.15
CA SER A 14 -1.83 1.10 -8.18
C SER A 14 -3.35 0.97 -8.01
N LEU A 15 -3.81 0.33 -6.93
CA LEU A 15 -5.24 0.23 -6.63
C LEU A 15 -5.86 1.59 -6.39
N ARG A 16 -7.10 1.76 -6.86
CA ARG A 16 -7.94 2.91 -6.55
C ARG A 16 -8.90 2.58 -5.42
N VAL A 17 -9.50 3.62 -4.84
CA VAL A 17 -10.53 3.47 -3.81
C VAL A 17 -11.77 2.77 -4.37
N GLU A 18 -12.15 3.10 -5.60
CA GLU A 18 -13.30 2.50 -6.33
C GLU A 18 -13.14 1.00 -6.59
N ASP A 19 -11.89 0.51 -6.66
CA ASP A 19 -11.60 -0.90 -6.93
C ASP A 19 -11.78 -1.79 -5.69
N VAL A 20 -12.02 -1.22 -4.50
CA VAL A 20 -12.07 -1.96 -3.22
C VAL A 20 -13.47 -1.98 -2.64
N ASP A 21 -14.05 -3.16 -2.58
CA ASP A 21 -15.34 -3.41 -1.94
C ASP A 21 -15.11 -4.13 -0.60
N VAL A 22 -15.13 -3.36 0.48
CA VAL A 22 -14.93 -3.89 1.85
C VAL A 22 -16.10 -4.78 2.27
N ALA A 23 -17.32 -4.48 1.84
CA ALA A 23 -18.51 -5.27 2.17
C ALA A 23 -18.46 -6.66 1.53
N LYS A 24 -18.05 -6.74 0.25
CA LYS A 24 -17.84 -8.00 -0.46
C LYS A 24 -16.49 -8.66 -0.19
N ARG A 25 -15.63 -8.02 0.60
CA ARG A 25 -14.26 -8.47 0.91
C ARG A 25 -13.46 -8.79 -0.35
N ALA A 26 -13.60 -7.92 -1.35
CA ALA A 26 -13.06 -8.10 -2.68
C ALA A 26 -12.36 -6.83 -3.17
N ALA A 27 -11.29 -7.00 -3.95
CA ALA A 27 -10.61 -5.91 -4.62
C ALA A 27 -10.38 -6.27 -6.09
N VAL A 28 -10.58 -5.32 -6.99
CA VAL A 28 -10.35 -5.47 -8.43
C VAL A 28 -8.92 -5.04 -8.73
N VAL A 29 -8.13 -5.96 -9.26
CA VAL A 29 -6.72 -5.72 -9.58
C VAL A 29 -6.53 -5.72 -11.09
N ILE A 30 -5.93 -4.66 -11.62
CA ILE A 30 -5.63 -4.54 -13.05
C ILE A 30 -4.31 -5.25 -13.36
N GLY A 31 -4.38 -6.35 -14.10
CA GLY A 31 -3.26 -7.19 -14.54
C GLY A 31 -2.46 -6.64 -15.72
N LYS A 32 -1.64 -7.49 -16.35
CA LYS A 32 -0.96 -7.16 -17.62
C LYS A 32 -1.99 -7.20 -18.75
N GLY A 33 -1.92 -6.24 -19.68
CA GLY A 33 -2.87 -6.11 -20.78
C GLY A 33 -4.26 -5.62 -20.34
N ASN A 34 -4.33 -4.80 -19.30
CA ASN A 34 -5.56 -4.20 -18.75
C ASN A 34 -6.63 -5.22 -18.30
N LYS A 35 -6.25 -6.49 -18.10
CA LYS A 35 -7.17 -7.54 -17.64
C LYS A 35 -7.47 -7.36 -16.15
N GLN A 36 -8.71 -7.09 -15.81
CA GLN A 36 -9.17 -6.98 -14.43
C GLN A 36 -9.33 -8.37 -13.81
N ARG A 37 -8.91 -8.52 -12.55
CA ARG A 37 -9.10 -9.74 -11.76
C ARG A 37 -9.61 -9.38 -10.39
N THR A 38 -10.72 -9.98 -9.98
CA THR A 38 -11.25 -9.81 -8.64
C THR A 38 -10.51 -10.75 -7.68
N VAL A 39 -9.96 -10.18 -6.61
CA VAL A 39 -9.22 -10.92 -5.59
C VAL A 39 -9.94 -10.76 -4.27
N LYS A 40 -10.28 -11.88 -3.64
CA LYS A 40 -10.92 -11.91 -2.32
C LYS A 40 -9.85 -11.80 -1.23
N PHE A 41 -10.20 -11.19 -0.11
CA PHE A 41 -9.34 -11.10 1.07
C PHE A 41 -10.08 -11.49 2.34
N ASP A 42 -9.31 -11.84 3.36
CA ASP A 42 -9.83 -12.29 4.65
C ASP A 42 -10.48 -11.15 5.47
N ALA A 43 -11.35 -11.49 6.42
CA ALA A 43 -12.07 -10.55 7.29
C ALA A 43 -11.14 -9.66 8.10
N LYS A 44 -10.01 -10.18 8.59
CA LYS A 44 -8.97 -9.37 9.27
C LYS A 44 -8.41 -8.29 8.35
N CYS A 45 -8.22 -8.63 7.08
CA CYS A 45 -7.76 -7.69 6.07
C CYS A 45 -8.82 -6.63 5.76
N ALA A 46 -10.10 -7.01 5.71
CA ALA A 46 -11.21 -6.09 5.54
C ALA A 46 -11.28 -5.04 6.66
N LEU A 47 -11.18 -5.47 7.92
CA LEU A 47 -11.16 -4.58 9.08
C LEU A 47 -9.99 -3.59 9.05
N ALA A 48 -8.80 -4.06 8.64
CA ALA A 48 -7.63 -3.21 8.51
C ALA A 48 -7.80 -2.15 7.39
N VAL A 49 -8.44 -2.53 6.27
CA VAL A 49 -8.75 -1.63 5.16
C VAL A 49 -9.82 -0.62 5.57
N ASP A 50 -10.90 -1.04 6.23
CA ASP A 50 -11.94 -0.14 6.73
C ASP A 50 -11.36 0.93 7.66
N ARG A 51 -10.56 0.50 8.65
CA ARG A 51 -9.88 1.42 9.56
C ARG A 51 -8.97 2.41 8.81
N TYR A 52 -8.30 1.94 7.76
CA TYR A 52 -7.47 2.80 6.92
C TYR A 52 -8.31 3.82 6.15
N LEU A 53 -9.43 3.41 5.54
CA LEU A 53 -10.31 4.32 4.80
C LEU A 53 -10.87 5.44 5.68
N ARG A 54 -11.25 5.13 6.93
CA ARG A 54 -11.70 6.13 7.92
C ARG A 54 -10.60 7.13 8.26
N LYS A 55 -9.37 6.68 8.51
CA LYS A 55 -8.24 7.60 8.75
C LYS A 55 -7.84 8.38 7.50
N ARG A 56 -8.03 7.77 6.32
CA ARG A 56 -7.71 8.39 5.04
C ARG A 56 -8.65 9.55 4.73
N SER A 57 -9.93 9.48 5.08
CA SER A 57 -10.87 10.59 4.84
C SER A 57 -10.50 11.87 5.56
N GLU A 58 -9.77 11.79 6.67
CA GLU A 58 -9.25 12.95 7.41
C GLU A 58 -7.98 13.55 6.77
N HIS A 59 -7.36 12.86 5.81
CA HIS A 59 -6.10 13.30 5.22
C HIS A 59 -6.32 14.35 4.13
N LYS A 60 -5.41 15.32 4.04
CA LYS A 60 -5.41 16.37 2.99
C LYS A 60 -5.32 15.86 1.54
N ALA A 61 -5.18 14.56 1.32
CA ALA A 61 -5.03 13.92 0.01
C ALA A 61 -6.13 12.88 -0.24
N ALA A 62 -7.22 12.92 0.54
CA ALA A 62 -8.32 11.97 0.47
C ALA A 62 -9.06 12.01 -0.87
N ASP A 63 -8.99 13.15 -1.56
CA ASP A 63 -9.55 13.41 -2.89
C ASP A 63 -8.85 12.64 -4.02
N LEU A 64 -7.62 12.16 -3.81
CA LEU A 64 -6.93 11.38 -4.82
C LEU A 64 -7.64 10.04 -5.07
N PRO A 65 -7.70 9.55 -6.32
CA PRO A 65 -8.32 8.26 -6.62
C PRO A 65 -7.48 7.08 -6.09
N ALA A 66 -6.18 7.28 -5.86
CA ALA A 66 -5.27 6.24 -5.38
C ALA A 66 -5.65 5.80 -3.95
N LEU A 67 -5.71 4.49 -3.73
CA LEU A 67 -6.00 3.91 -2.42
C LEU A 67 -4.91 4.31 -1.41
N TRP A 68 -3.64 4.13 -1.79
CA TRP A 68 -2.49 4.41 -0.94
C TRP A 68 -1.99 5.84 -1.13
N ILE A 69 -2.06 6.63 -0.08
CA ILE A 69 -1.58 8.02 -0.05
C ILE A 69 -0.24 8.15 0.68
N GLY A 70 0.62 9.03 0.17
CA GLY A 70 1.88 9.40 0.82
C GLY A 70 1.67 10.28 2.05
N VAL A 71 2.49 10.08 3.09
CA VAL A 71 2.35 10.77 4.40
C VAL A 71 2.78 12.24 4.34
N ARG A 72 3.74 12.60 3.48
CA ARG A 72 4.37 13.94 3.46
C ARG A 72 3.87 14.87 2.35
N ARG A 73 3.35 14.34 1.25
CA ARG A 73 2.93 15.11 0.06
C ARG A 73 1.57 14.60 -0.41
N ARG A 74 0.79 15.43 -1.11
CA ARG A 74 -0.44 15.02 -1.83
C ARG A 74 -0.08 14.18 -3.06
N THR A 75 0.58 13.06 -2.84
CA THR A 75 1.04 12.16 -3.90
C THR A 75 0.63 10.73 -3.59
N PRO A 76 0.27 9.92 -4.60
CA PRO A 76 0.11 8.49 -4.42
C PRO A 76 1.36 7.86 -3.83
N MET A 77 1.18 6.82 -3.01
CA MET A 77 2.31 6.09 -2.46
C MET A 77 2.97 5.22 -3.53
N THR A 78 4.30 5.30 -3.62
CA THR A 78 5.08 4.50 -4.55
C THR A 78 5.35 3.10 -4.00
N PRO A 79 5.63 2.10 -4.86
CA PRO A 79 6.05 0.77 -4.41
C PRO A 79 7.25 0.80 -3.47
N SER A 80 8.23 1.67 -3.76
CA SER A 80 9.39 1.89 -2.90
C SER A 80 8.99 2.44 -1.53
N GLY A 81 7.99 3.33 -1.47
CA GLY A 81 7.45 3.85 -0.21
C GLY A 81 6.80 2.75 0.64
N ILE A 82 6.00 1.87 0.03
CA ILE A 82 5.42 0.72 0.77
C ILE A 82 6.52 -0.21 1.26
N ARG A 83 7.51 -0.51 0.42
CA ARG A 83 8.67 -1.33 0.81
C ARG A 83 9.39 -0.75 2.03
N GLN A 84 9.70 0.55 2.02
CA GLN A 84 10.34 1.22 3.16
C GLN A 84 9.50 1.14 4.43
N VAL A 85 8.17 1.27 4.33
CA VAL A 85 7.27 1.13 5.49
C VAL A 85 7.31 -0.29 6.05
N ILE A 86 7.31 -1.31 5.18
CA ILE A 86 7.40 -2.72 5.58
C ILE A 86 8.75 -2.99 6.24
N GLU A 87 9.86 -2.58 5.61
CA GLU A 87 11.22 -2.74 6.15
C GLU A 87 11.37 -2.05 7.51
N ARG A 88 10.86 -0.83 7.66
CA ARG A 88 10.86 -0.10 8.93
C ARG A 88 10.05 -0.82 10.02
N ARG A 89 8.91 -1.40 9.68
CA ARG A 89 8.08 -2.15 10.63
C ARG A 89 8.73 -3.49 11.00
N ALA A 90 9.36 -4.17 10.05
CA ALA A 90 10.10 -5.40 10.30
C ALA A 90 11.29 -5.15 11.23
N ALA A 91 12.06 -4.09 10.97
CA ALA A 91 13.15 -3.63 11.83
C ALA A 91 12.67 -3.36 13.26
N ALA A 92 11.56 -2.62 13.42
CA ALA A 92 10.98 -2.33 14.73
C ALA A 92 10.48 -3.58 15.48
N ALA A 93 9.96 -4.58 14.77
CA ALA A 93 9.48 -5.82 15.37
C ALA A 93 10.62 -6.78 15.76
N LEU A 94 11.73 -6.74 15.03
CA LEU A 94 12.89 -7.62 15.24
C LEU A 94 13.99 -6.98 16.11
N ALA A 95 13.83 -5.72 16.54
CA ALA A 95 14.88 -4.92 17.19
C ALA A 95 16.20 -4.85 16.40
N VAL A 96 16.14 -5.06 15.07
CA VAL A 96 17.28 -4.95 14.16
C VAL A 96 17.22 -3.60 13.47
N PRO A 97 18.31 -2.81 13.40
CA PRO A 97 18.30 -1.51 12.73
C PRO A 97 17.89 -1.68 11.26
N PRO A 98 17.09 -0.76 10.70
CA PRO A 98 16.59 -0.88 9.33
C PRO A 98 17.75 -0.96 8.36
N ALA A 99 17.71 -1.95 7.46
CA ALA A 99 18.69 -2.08 6.39
C ALA A 99 18.75 -0.76 5.60
N ARG A 100 19.93 -0.13 5.57
CA ARG A 100 20.14 1.07 4.76
C ARG A 100 19.88 0.67 3.29
N PRO A 101 19.03 1.39 2.55
CA PRO A 101 18.88 1.12 1.13
C PRO A 101 20.24 1.31 0.45
N CYS A 102 20.71 0.26 -0.21
CA CYS A 102 21.94 0.27 -1.01
C CYS A 102 21.73 1.24 -2.18
N GLY A 103 22.09 2.51 -2.00
CA GLY A 103 21.84 3.56 -2.98
C GLY A 103 21.99 5.01 -2.50
N SER A 104 22.41 5.30 -1.28
CA SER A 104 22.83 6.66 -0.92
C SER A 104 24.28 6.88 -1.34
N LEU A 105 24.51 7.23 -2.60
CA LEU A 105 25.65 8.06 -2.98
C LEU A 105 25.39 9.47 -2.40
N ALA A 106 25.54 9.60 -1.08
CA ALA A 106 25.75 10.88 -0.46
C ALA A 106 27.14 11.34 -0.89
N GLY A 107 27.19 12.52 -1.48
CA GLY A 107 28.33 13.07 -2.21
C GLY A 107 29.67 12.86 -1.51
N ARG A 108 30.61 12.28 -2.28
CA ARG A 108 32.03 12.57 -2.10
C ARG A 108 32.23 14.02 -2.51
N ARG A 109 32.63 14.83 -1.54
CA ARG A 109 33.43 16.04 -1.82
C ARG A 109 34.79 15.62 -2.34
#